data_AF-A0A2S0JIS9-F1
#
_entry.id   AF-A0A2S0JIS9-F1
#
_cell.length_a   1.000
_cell.length_b   1.000
_cell.length_c   1.000
_cell.angle_alpha   90.00
_cell.angle_beta   90.00
_cell.angle_gamma   90.00
#
_symmetry.space_group_name_H-M   'P 1'
#
loop_
_entity.id
_entity.type
_entity.pdbx_description
1 polymer ?
#
loop_
_entity_poly.entity_id
_entity_poly.type
_entity_poly.pdbx_seq_one_letter_code
_entity_poly.pdbx_strand_id
1 'polypeptide(L)'
;MHFQLEMVTRETVVIRLFGELDHHAVEQIRAKISTAIFQGAVSTIIWNLEGLSFMDSSGVGLVLGRMRELEAVAGRTILLNPSPTMRKVFQFSGLGPWMMDATEEEAIERVRGIVNG
;
A
#
# COMPACT_ATOMS: atom_id res chain seq x y z
N MET A 1 -10.92 -1.77 14.72
CA MET A 1 -10.06 -1.85 13.54
C MET A 1 -9.28 -0.56 13.42
N HIS A 2 -7.97 -0.65 13.19
CA HIS A 2 -7.07 0.51 13.21
C HIS A 2 -6.24 0.50 11.94
N PHE A 3 -6.21 1.64 11.24
CA PHE A 3 -5.26 1.89 10.18
C PHE A 3 -4.64 3.27 10.42
N GLN A 4 -3.41 3.44 9.96
CA GLN A 4 -2.73 4.73 10.03
C GLN A 4 -2.29 5.14 8.63
N LEU A 5 -2.47 6.42 8.33
CA LEU A 5 -1.98 7.06 7.13
C LEU A 5 -0.95 8.10 7.55
N GLU A 6 0.25 7.99 7.01
CA GLU A 6 1.33 8.93 7.30
C GLU A 6 2.01 9.36 6.00
N MET A 7 2.08 10.67 5.76
CA MET A 7 2.89 11.23 4.68
C MET A 7 4.35 11.28 5.13
N VAL A 8 5.20 10.45 4.51
CA VAL A 8 6.63 10.32 4.85
C VAL A 8 7.54 11.10 3.90
N THR A 9 6.98 11.56 2.78
CA THR A 9 7.53 12.58 1.88
C THR A 9 6.38 13.42 1.33
N ARG A 10 6.67 14.34 0.40
CA ARG A 10 5.64 15.16 -0.27
C ARG A 10 4.60 14.33 -1.03
N GLU A 11 5.00 13.18 -1.58
CA GLU A 11 4.14 12.36 -2.46
C GLU A 11 4.10 10.87 -2.08
N THR A 12 4.73 10.51 -0.96
CA THR A 12 4.76 9.13 -0.46
C THR A 12 3.94 9.02 0.81
N VAL A 13 2.99 8.09 0.81
CA VAL A 13 2.18 7.73 1.98
C VAL A 13 2.49 6.31 2.43
N VAL A 14 2.64 6.12 3.74
CA VAL A 14 2.63 4.81 4.38
C VAL A 14 1.23 4.53 4.91
N ILE A 15 0.69 3.37 4.55
CA ILE A 15 -0.60 2.87 5.00
C ILE A 15 -0.33 1.65 5.88
N ARG A 16 -0.48 1.81 7.20
CA ARG A 16 -0.30 0.74 8.18
C ARG A 16 -1.64 0.10 8.47
N LEU A 17 -1.75 -1.21 8.28
CA LEU A 17 -2.97 -1.97 8.52
C LEU A 17 -2.79 -2.89 9.73
N PHE A 18 -3.73 -2.86 10.67
CA PHE A 18 -3.67 -3.65 11.90
C PHE A 18 -4.92 -4.51 12.11
N GLY A 19 -4.72 -5.76 12.52
CA GLY A 19 -5.78 -6.71 12.82
C GLY A 19 -6.48 -7.22 11.57
N GLU A 20 -7.81 -7.07 11.52
CA GLU A 20 -8.65 -7.45 10.37
C GLU A 20 -9.17 -6.21 9.67
N LEU A 21 -9.11 -6.22 8.34
CA LEU A 21 -9.61 -5.14 7.51
C LEU A 21 -11.10 -5.36 7.23
N ASP A 22 -11.95 -4.48 7.74
CA ASP A 22 -13.39 -4.48 7.47
C ASP A 22 -13.77 -3.52 6.33
N HIS A 23 -15.02 -3.64 5.86
CA HIS A 23 -15.56 -2.88 4.76
C HIS A 23 -15.52 -1.35 4.99
N HIS A 24 -15.71 -0.88 6.23
CA HIS A 24 -15.68 0.55 6.54
C HIS A 24 -14.26 1.14 6.44
N ALA A 25 -13.19 0.42 6.82
CA ALA A 25 -11.83 0.92 6.59
C ALA A 25 -11.49 0.92 5.11
N VAL A 26 -11.89 -0.13 4.39
CA VAL A 26 -11.64 -0.24 2.95
C VAL A 26 -12.17 1.00 2.23
N GLU A 27 -13.42 1.39 2.49
CA GLU A 27 -14.00 2.58 1.84
C GLU A 27 -13.34 3.89 2.30
N GLN A 28 -12.96 4.01 3.58
CA GLN A 28 -12.26 5.20 4.08
C GLN A 28 -10.87 5.37 3.45
N ILE A 29 -10.07 4.29 3.41
CA ILE A 29 -8.75 4.29 2.80
C ILE A 29 -8.90 4.58 1.31
N ARG A 30 -9.82 3.90 0.64
CA ARG A 30 -10.13 4.11 -0.79
C ARG A 30 -10.44 5.58 -1.06
N ALA A 31 -11.40 6.17 -0.37
CA ALA A 31 -11.82 7.56 -0.62
C ALA A 31 -10.64 8.53 -0.43
N LYS A 32 -9.92 8.44 0.70
CA LYS A 32 -8.81 9.34 1.01
C LYS A 32 -7.66 9.22 0.00
N ILE A 33 -7.25 7.98 -0.30
CA ILE A 33 -6.09 7.72 -1.14
C ILE A 33 -6.40 7.99 -2.61
N SER A 34 -7.57 7.59 -3.12
CA SER A 34 -7.93 7.86 -4.52
C SER A 34 -7.94 9.38 -4.78
N THR A 35 -8.57 10.16 -3.89
CA THR A 35 -8.55 11.62 -4.00
C THR A 35 -7.13 12.18 -3.96
N ALA A 36 -6.28 11.70 -3.07
CA ALA A 36 -4.89 12.15 -2.98
C ALA A 36 -4.08 11.82 -4.23
N ILE A 37 -4.29 10.65 -4.85
CA ILE A 37 -3.66 10.29 -6.13
C ILE A 37 -4.12 11.22 -7.25
N PHE A 38 -5.43 11.40 -7.44
CA PHE A 38 -5.97 12.22 -8.53
C PHE A 38 -5.65 13.71 -8.39
N GLN A 39 -5.41 14.20 -7.16
CA GLN A 39 -4.95 15.56 -6.91
C GLN A 39 -3.43 15.73 -7.06
N GLY A 40 -2.68 14.66 -7.33
CA GLY A 40 -1.22 14.67 -7.43
C GLY A 40 -0.52 14.81 -6.08
N ALA A 41 -1.23 14.60 -4.97
CA ALA A 41 -0.65 14.64 -3.62
C ALA A 41 0.02 13.30 -3.22
N VAL A 42 -0.32 12.21 -3.91
CA VAL A 42 0.27 10.89 -3.69
C VAL A 42 0.63 10.26 -5.03
N SER A 43 1.92 9.97 -5.22
CA SER A 43 2.45 9.21 -6.36
C SER A 43 3.10 7.90 -5.91
N THR A 44 3.28 7.67 -4.60
CA THR A 44 3.81 6.41 -4.07
C THR A 44 3.08 5.96 -2.82
N ILE A 45 2.73 4.67 -2.77
CA ILE A 45 2.10 4.05 -1.60
C ILE A 45 2.96 2.89 -1.09
N ILE A 46 3.24 2.91 0.22
CA ILE A 46 3.81 1.79 0.95
C ILE A 46 2.71 1.19 1.82
N TRP A 47 2.30 -0.04 1.54
CA TRP A 47 1.35 -0.79 2.35
C TRP A 47 2.12 -1.58 3.39
N ASN A 48 2.15 -1.13 4.66
CA ASN A 48 2.70 -1.95 5.74
C ASN A 48 1.63 -2.92 6.25
N LEU A 49 1.87 -4.20 5.98
CA LEU A 49 0.98 -5.32 6.27
C LEU A 49 1.44 -6.15 7.47
N GLU A 50 2.51 -5.75 8.16
CA GLU A 50 3.07 -6.46 9.31
C GLU A 50 2.06 -6.65 10.44
N GLY A 51 1.23 -5.63 10.68
CA GLY A 51 0.17 -5.66 11.69
C GLY A 51 -1.10 -6.38 11.27
N LEU A 52 -1.23 -6.81 10.01
CA LEU A 52 -2.47 -7.35 9.45
C LEU A 52 -2.50 -8.87 9.59
N SER A 53 -3.44 -9.38 10.38
CA SER A 53 -3.59 -10.82 10.63
C SER A 53 -4.36 -11.53 9.53
N PHE A 54 -5.30 -10.83 8.87
CA PHE A 54 -6.14 -11.38 7.82
C PHE A 54 -6.53 -10.32 6.79
N MET A 55 -6.58 -10.74 5.52
CA MET A 55 -7.07 -9.93 4.40
C MET A 55 -8.04 -10.77 3.57
N ASP A 56 -9.24 -10.26 3.35
CA ASP A 56 -10.23 -10.84 2.46
C ASP A 56 -10.10 -10.31 1.01
N SER A 57 -11.04 -10.69 0.14
CA SER A 57 -11.07 -10.21 -1.24
C SER A 57 -11.23 -8.68 -1.35
N SER A 58 -11.85 -8.03 -0.36
CA SER A 58 -12.05 -6.57 -0.36
C SER A 58 -10.73 -5.84 -0.11
N GLY A 59 -9.87 -6.36 0.78
CA GLY A 59 -8.53 -5.81 1.01
C GLY A 59 -7.59 -5.99 -0.20
N VAL A 60 -7.66 -7.14 -0.87
CA VAL A 60 -6.89 -7.36 -2.11
C VAL A 60 -7.39 -6.43 -3.22
N GLY A 61 -8.70 -6.31 -3.38
CA GLY A 61 -9.32 -5.35 -4.30
C GLY A 61 -8.96 -3.91 -3.96
N LEU A 62 -8.72 -3.62 -2.67
CA LEU A 62 -8.27 -2.30 -2.24
C LEU A 62 -6.87 -1.98 -2.75
N VAL A 63 -5.93 -2.89 -2.56
CA VAL A 63 -4.57 -2.71 -3.07
C VAL A 63 -4.58 -2.60 -4.60
N LEU A 64 -5.24 -3.53 -5.30
CA LEU A 64 -5.29 -3.57 -6.76
C LEU A 64 -5.91 -2.32 -7.39
N GLY A 65 -7.00 -1.80 -6.80
CA GLY A 65 -7.63 -0.58 -7.29
C GLY A 65 -6.68 0.62 -7.25
N ARG A 66 -5.94 0.76 -6.14
CA ARG A 66 -4.96 1.84 -5.94
C ARG A 66 -3.73 1.68 -6.82
N MET A 67 -3.29 0.45 -7.08
CA MET A 67 -2.21 0.18 -8.04
C MET A 67 -2.57 0.68 -9.44
N ARG A 68 -3.81 0.47 -9.89
CA ARG A 68 -4.30 0.98 -11.20
C ARG A 68 -4.38 2.50 -11.25
N GLU A 69 -4.85 3.12 -10.17
CA GLU A 69 -4.90 4.59 -10.06
C GLU A 69 -3.48 5.19 -10.09
N LEU A 70 -2.53 4.56 -9.40
CA LEU A 70 -1.12 4.94 -9.42
C LEU A 70 -0.48 4.74 -10.80
N GLU A 71 -0.79 3.65 -11.50
CA GLU A 71 -0.27 3.40 -12.84
C GLU A 71 -0.60 4.55 -13.81
N ALA A 72 -1.81 5.11 -13.72
CA ALA A 72 -2.23 6.26 -14.53
C ALA A 72 -1.42 7.54 -14.29
N VAL A 73 -0.74 7.64 -13.15
CA VAL A 73 0.12 8.78 -12.79
C VAL A 73 1.61 8.40 -12.73
N ALA A 74 1.99 7.27 -13.34
CA ALA A 74 3.35 6.70 -13.26
C ALA A 74 3.85 6.52 -11.81
N GLY A 75 2.92 6.26 -10.90
CA GLY A 75 3.15 6.08 -9.48
C GLY A 75 3.69 4.69 -9.12
N ARG A 76 4.01 4.50 -7.84
CA ARG A 76 4.67 3.30 -7.32
C ARG A 76 3.93 2.69 -6.14
N THR A 77 4.03 1.37 -6.02
CA THR A 77 3.45 0.60 -4.92
C THR A 77 4.52 -0.30 -4.29
N ILE A 78 4.52 -0.41 -2.97
CA ILE A 78 5.27 -1.41 -2.20
C ILE A 78 4.30 -2.16 -1.28
N LEU A 79 4.35 -3.49 -1.30
CA LEU A 79 3.66 -4.36 -0.35
C LEU A 79 4.66 -4.82 0.70
N LEU A 80 4.73 -4.09 1.81
CA LEU A 80 5.72 -4.27 2.86
C LEU A 80 5.25 -5.31 3.88
N ASN A 81 6.11 -6.30 4.16
CA ASN A 81 5.95 -7.32 5.19
C ASN A 81 4.61 -8.09 5.13
N PRO A 82 4.19 -8.63 3.98
CA PRO A 82 3.00 -9.47 3.93
C PRO A 82 3.22 -10.79 4.69
N SER A 83 2.26 -11.14 5.54
CA SER A 83 2.16 -12.47 6.16
C SER A 83 2.25 -13.61 5.13
N PRO A 84 2.64 -14.83 5.53
CA PRO A 84 2.75 -15.96 4.61
C PRO A 84 1.46 -16.24 3.81
N THR A 85 0.30 -16.03 4.42
CA THR A 85 -1.01 -16.19 3.76
C THR A 85 -1.23 -15.10 2.70
N MET A 86 -1.00 -13.83 3.05
CA MET A 86 -1.14 -12.71 2.11
C MET A 86 -0.15 -12.81 0.95
N ARG A 87 1.09 -13.24 1.24
CA ARG A 87 2.11 -13.49 0.23
C ARG A 87 1.63 -14.45 -0.84
N LYS A 88 1.02 -15.57 -0.46
CA LYS A 88 0.45 -16.54 -1.42
C LYS A 88 -0.64 -15.88 -2.28
N VAL A 89 -1.55 -15.12 -1.66
CA VAL A 89 -2.61 -14.40 -2.37
C VAL A 89 -2.04 -13.42 -3.39
N PHE A 90 -1.03 -12.62 -2.99
CA PHE A 90 -0.35 -11.69 -3.88
C PHE A 90 0.41 -12.39 -5.01
N GLN A 91 1.10 -13.50 -4.73
CA GLN A 91 1.75 -14.31 -5.77
C GLN A 91 0.75 -14.84 -6.79
N PHE A 92 -0.39 -15.39 -6.35
CA PHE A 92 -1.45 -15.85 -7.26
C PHE A 92 -2.09 -14.70 -8.05
N SER A 93 -2.09 -13.50 -7.48
CA SER A 93 -2.60 -12.28 -8.13
C SER A 93 -1.56 -11.61 -9.03
N GLY A 94 -0.38 -12.22 -9.21
CA GLY A 94 0.73 -11.66 -10.01
C GLY A 94 1.45 -10.49 -9.34
N LEU A 95 1.13 -10.14 -8.10
CA LEU A 95 1.69 -9.01 -7.35
C LEU A 95 3.02 -9.33 -6.65
N GLY A 96 3.60 -10.49 -6.94
CA GLY A 96 4.89 -10.92 -6.39
C GLY A 96 6.01 -9.87 -6.49
N PRO A 97 6.22 -9.22 -7.64
CA PRO A 97 7.28 -8.23 -7.82
C PRO A 97 7.20 -6.98 -6.95
N TRP A 98 6.02 -6.66 -6.37
CA TRP A 98 5.83 -5.48 -5.53
C TRP A 98 6.04 -5.75 -4.04
N MET A 99 6.26 -7.01 -3.65
CA MET A 99 6.49 -7.37 -2.25
C MET A 99 7.92 -7.04 -1.81
N MET A 100 8.04 -6.55 -0.58
CA MET A 100 9.31 -6.27 0.07
C MET A 100 9.24 -6.70 1.53
N ASP A 101 10.31 -7.34 2.01
CA ASP A 101 10.50 -7.71 3.41
C ASP A 101 11.62 -6.83 3.96
N ALA A 102 11.26 -5.85 4.79
CA ALA A 102 12.16 -4.80 5.27
C ALA A 102 11.51 -3.99 6.40
N THR A 103 12.28 -3.10 7.03
CA THR A 103 11.72 -2.05 7.87
C THR A 103 11.00 -0.98 7.05
N GLU A 104 10.11 -0.20 7.67
CA GLU A 104 9.51 0.96 7.00
C GLU A 104 10.56 1.97 6.56
N GLU A 105 11.59 2.22 7.37
CA GLU A 105 12.68 3.14 7.07
C GLU A 105 13.39 2.74 5.77
N GLU A 106 13.80 1.48 5.63
CA GLU A 106 14.42 0.95 4.42
C GLU A 106 13.50 1.05 3.18
N ALA A 107 12.20 0.81 3.35
CA ALA A 107 11.22 0.96 2.28
C ALA A 107 11.10 2.43 1.83
N ILE A 108 11.08 3.37 2.78
CA ILE A 108 11.02 4.80 2.52
C ILE A 108 12.30 5.28 1.82
N GLU A 109 13.47 4.85 2.29
CA GLU A 109 14.75 5.15 1.66
C GLU A 109 14.82 4.63 0.23
N ARG A 110 14.35 3.40 -0.02
CA ARG A 110 14.30 2.82 -1.37
C ARG A 110 13.45 3.65 -2.32
N VAL A 111 12.29 4.13 -1.85
CA VAL A 111 11.44 5.04 -2.65
C VAL A 111 12.17 6.35 -2.95
N ARG A 112 12.85 6.94 -1.96
CA ARG A 112 13.62 8.19 -2.11
C ARG A 112 14.82 8.04 -3.05
N GLY A 113 15.56 6.93 -2.96
CA GLY A 113 16.70 6.64 -3.82
C GLY A 113 16.32 6.52 -5.30
N ILE A 114 15.10 6.05 -5.59
CA ILE A 114 14.57 6.00 -6.95
C ILE A 114 14.07 7.37 -7.44
N VAL A 115 13.61 8.27 -6.55
CA VAL A 115 13.16 9.63 -6.93
C VAL A 115 14.33 10.55 -7.29
N ASN A 116 15.50 10.30 -6.71
CA ASN A 116 16.71 11.11 -6.92
C ASN A 116 17.65 10.55 -7.99
N GLY A 117 17.22 9.52 -8.74
CA GLY A 117 17.99 8.84 -9.79
C GLY A 117 17.61 9.27 -11.20
#